data_AF-A0A9E1QUZ3-F1
#
_entry.id   AF-A0A9E1QUZ3-F1
#
_cell.length_a   1.000
_cell.length_b   1.000
_cell.length_c   1.000
_cell.angle_alpha   90.00
_cell.angle_beta   90.00
_cell.angle_gamma   90.00
#
_symmetry.space_group_name_H-M   'P 1'
#
loop_
_entity.id
_entity.type
_entity.pdbx_description
1 polymer ?
#
loop_
_entity_poly.entity_id
_entity_poly.type
_entity_poly.pdbx_seq_one_letter_code
_entity_poly.pdbx_strand_id
1 'polypeptide(L)' 'EIFKIAKVDCKVNPITTQQYPTPAKRPKNTLMSKDKIAEIFSVKIPDWKESINTCVTILRKQQ' A
#
# COMPACT_ATOMS: atom_id res chain seq x y z
N GLU A 1 -5.22 6.44 -2.97
CA GLU A 1 -4.04 6.99 -3.66
C GLU A 1 -3.64 6.22 -4.91
N ILE A 2 -3.75 4.89 -4.92
CA ILE A 2 -3.44 4.05 -6.10
C ILE A 2 -4.15 4.52 -7.38
N PHE A 3 -5.47 4.75 -7.35
CA PHE A 3 -6.21 5.25 -8.53
C PHE A 3 -5.71 6.61 -9.02
N LYS A 4 -5.26 7.49 -8.11
CA LYS A 4 -4.64 8.79 -8.47
C LYS A 4 -3.32 8.57 -9.22
N ILE A 5 -2.44 7.70 -8.68
CA ILE A 5 -1.17 7.33 -9.32
C ILE A 5 -1.41 6.67 -10.69
N ALA A 6 -2.40 5.78 -10.74
CA ALA A 6 -2.80 5.06 -11.94
C ALA A 6 -3.65 5.91 -12.92
N LYS A 7 -3.91 7.20 -12.64
CA LYS A 7 -4.73 8.09 -13.47
C LYS A 7 -6.07 7.46 -13.91
N VAL A 8 -6.69 6.67 -13.02
CA VAL A 8 -7.99 6.06 -13.26
C VAL A 8 -9.04 6.94 -12.61
N ASP A 9 -10.06 7.33 -13.38
CA ASP A 9 -11.20 8.06 -12.84
C ASP A 9 -12.11 7.11 -12.04
N CYS A 10 -11.84 7.04 -10.74
CA CYS A 10 -12.57 6.18 -9.80
C CYS A 10 -12.80 6.93 -8.49
N LYS A 11 -14.09 7.11 -8.14
CA LYS A 11 -14.49 7.71 -6.87
C LYS A 11 -14.42 6.67 -5.75
N VAL A 12 -13.55 6.90 -4.77
CA VAL A 12 -13.40 6.04 -3.58
C VAL A 12 -14.04 6.72 -2.37
N ASN A 13 -15.01 6.04 -1.75
CA ASN A 13 -15.66 6.51 -0.53
C ASN A 13 -15.14 5.71 0.68
N PRO A 14 -14.66 6.35 1.74
CA PRO A 14 -14.22 5.64 2.95
C PRO A 14 -15.42 5.02 3.67
N ILE A 15 -15.21 3.82 4.21
CA ILE A 15 -16.19 3.12 5.05
C ILE A 15 -15.52 2.59 6.31
N THR A 16 -16.31 2.38 7.37
CA THR A 16 -15.84 1.74 8.61
C THR A 16 -15.84 0.21 8.48
N THR A 17 -15.10 -0.47 9.35
CA THR A 17 -15.11 -1.94 9.42
C THR A 17 -16.51 -2.49 9.71
N GLN A 18 -17.36 -1.76 10.42
CA GLN A 18 -18.73 -2.19 10.71
C GLN A 18 -19.61 -2.20 9.46
N GLN A 19 -19.33 -1.31 8.49
CA GLN A 19 -20.03 -1.27 7.21
C GLN A 19 -19.63 -2.42 6.27
N TYR A 20 -18.53 -3.13 6.57
CA TYR A 20 -18.07 -4.28 5.81
C TYR A 20 -17.59 -5.42 6.73
N PRO A 21 -18.52 -6.16 7.35
CA PRO A 21 -18.19 -7.22 8.28
C PRO A 21 -17.56 -8.41 7.54
N THR A 22 -16.43 -8.89 8.04
CA THR A 22 -15.77 -10.10 7.54
C THR A 22 -15.72 -11.18 8.61
N PRO A 23 -15.77 -12.48 8.25
CA PRO A 23 -15.74 -13.58 9.24
C PRO A 23 -14.52 -13.52 10.17
N ALA A 24 -13.35 -13.15 9.64
CA ALA A 24 -12.15 -12.92 10.42
C ALA A 24 -12.10 -11.49 10.97
N LYS A 25 -11.72 -11.36 12.24
CA LYS A 25 -11.49 -10.06 12.89
C LYS A 25 -10.22 -9.42 12.33
N ARG A 26 -10.31 -8.15 11.91
CA ARG A 26 -9.15 -7.37 11.45
C ARG A 26 -8.60 -6.50 12.58
N PRO A 27 -7.29 -6.55 12.86
CA PRO A 27 -6.65 -5.58 13.73
C PRO A 27 -6.80 -4.16 13.18
N LYS A 28 -6.93 -3.16 14.06
CA LYS A 28 -7.06 -1.75 13.67
C LYS A 28 -5.79 -1.18 13.03
N ASN A 29 -4.63 -1.71 13.44
CA ASN A 29 -3.32 -1.31 12.93
C ASN A 29 -2.46 -2.55 12.77
N THR A 30 -1.81 -2.68 11.62
CA THR A 30 -0.89 -3.77 11.27
C THR A 30 0.47 -3.25 10.79
N LEU A 31 0.79 -1.98 11.08
CA LEU A 31 2.10 -1.40 10.76
C LEU A 31 3.19 -2.09 11.57
N MET A 32 4.25 -2.51 10.87
CA MET A 32 5.44 -3.12 11.47
C MET A 32 6.64 -2.16 11.36
N SER A 33 7.44 -2.09 12.42
CA SER A 33 8.74 -1.43 12.37
C SER A 33 9.67 -2.21 11.45
N LYS A 34 10.51 -1.46 10.72
CA LYS A 34 11.50 -2.02 9.79
C LYS A 34 12.94 -1.70 10.24
N ASP A 35 13.09 -1.16 11.45
CA ASP A 35 14.35 -0.59 11.94
C ASP A 35 15.44 -1.65 12.03
N LYS A 36 15.10 -2.84 12.55
CA LYS A 36 16.03 -3.97 12.65
C LYS A 36 16.63 -4.39 11.30
N ILE A 37 15.83 -4.36 10.24
CA ILE A 37 16.30 -4.73 8.89
C ILE A 37 17.17 -3.61 8.32
N ALA A 38 16.75 -2.36 8.49
CA ALA A 38 17.51 -1.20 8.04
C ALA A 38 18.89 -1.13 8.72
N GLU A 39 18.96 -1.41 10.01
CA GLU A 39 20.20 -1.38 10.79
C GLU A 39 21.15 -2.54 10.41
N ILE A 40 20.67 -3.78 10.44
CA ILE A 40 21.53 -4.96 10.23
C ILE A 40 22.04 -5.05 8.80
N PHE A 41 21.18 -4.76 7.82
CA PHE A 41 21.50 -4.94 6.40
C PHE A 41 21.87 -3.64 5.69
N SER A 42 21.85 -2.49 6.40
CA SER A 42 22.12 -1.16 5.82
C SER A 42 21.29 -0.89 4.56
N VAL A 43 20.07 -1.42 4.51
CA VAL A 43 19.18 -1.28 3.35
C VAL A 43 18.35 0.00 3.44
N LYS A 44 18.33 0.78 2.37
CA LYS A 44 17.42 1.92 2.24
C LYS A 44 16.02 1.41 1.90
N ILE A 45 15.09 1.62 2.80
CA ILE A 45 13.68 1.25 2.60
C ILE A 45 12.98 2.41 1.90
N PRO A 46 12.48 2.22 0.66
CA PRO A 46 11.81 3.27 -0.08
C PRO A 46 10.47 3.64 0.57
N ASP A 47 9.98 4.84 0.28
CA ASP A 47 8.61 5.20 0.63
C ASP A 47 7.63 4.28 -0.11
N TRP A 48 6.52 3.94 0.55
CA TRP A 48 5.56 3.00 -0.02
C TRP A 48 4.90 3.56 -1.28
N LYS A 49 4.76 4.89 -1.41
CA LYS A 49 4.19 5.52 -2.63
C LYS A 49 5.14 5.40 -3.80
N GLU A 50 6.45 5.58 -3.57
CA GLU A 50 7.49 5.38 -4.59
C GLU A 50 7.47 3.93 -5.10
N SER A 51 7.41 2.97 -4.17
CA SER A 51 7.32 1.54 -4.51
C SER A 51 6.09 1.21 -5.36
N ILE A 52 4.92 1.78 -5.01
CA ILE A 52 3.69 1.60 -5.80
C ILE A 52 3.83 2.22 -7.19
N ASN A 53 4.41 3.42 -7.29
CA ASN A 53 4.59 4.08 -8.58
C ASN A 53 5.48 3.26 -9.53
N THR A 54 6.56 2.69 -9.01
CA THR A 54 7.42 1.76 -9.75
C THR A 54 6.64 0.53 -10.22
N CYS A 55 5.88 -0.11 -9.33
CA CYS A 55 5.06 -1.28 -9.65
C CYS A 55 4.04 -0.98 -10.77
N VAL A 56 3.26 0.11 -10.64
CA VAL A 56 2.29 0.53 -11.66
C VAL A 56 2.96 0.83 -13.00
N THR A 57 4.15 1.45 -12.98
CA THR A 57 4.93 1.73 -14.20
C THR A 57 5.37 0.45 -14.90
N ILE A 58 5.84 -0.55 -14.14
CA ILE A 58 6.24 -1.86 -14.69
C ILE A 58 5.04 -2.56 -15.33
N LEU A 59 3.90 -2.62 -14.63
CA LEU A 59 2.68 -3.28 -15.13
C LEU A 59 2.18 -2.67 -16.44
N ARG A 60 2.27 -1.34 -16.59
CA ARG A 60 1.88 -0.64 -17.83
C ARG A 60 2.81 -0.90 -19.01
N LYS A 61 4.09 -1.18 -18.77
CA LYS A 61 5.05 -1.50 -19.83
C LYS A 61 4.89 -2.93 -20.37
N GLN A 62 4.18 -3.79 -19.65
CA GLN A 62 3.90 -5.18 -20.03
C GLN A 62 2.57 -5.34 -20.77
N GLN A 63 1.82 -4.24 -20.93
CA GLN A 63 0.65 -4.15 -21.82
C GLN A 63 1.07 -3.60 -23.17
#